data_AF-A0A3D2F355-F1
#
_entry.id   AF-A0A3D2F355-F1
#
_cell.length_a   1.000
_cell.length_b   1.000
_cell.length_c   1.000
_cell.angle_alpha   90.00
_cell.angle_beta   90.00
_cell.angle_gamma   90.00
#
_symmetry.space_group_name_H-M   'P 1'
#
loop_
_entity.id
_entity.type
_entity.pdbx_description
1 polymer ?
#
loop_
_entity_poly.entity_id
_entity_poly.type
_entity_poly.pdbx_seq_one_letter_code
_entity_poly.pdbx_strand_id
1 'polypeptide(L)' 'PFMGSGTTALSAINFKRDYIGIDISPEYCEMARKRIKQHQAQVKLW' A
#
# COMPACT_ATOMS: atom_id res chain seq x y z
N PRO A 1 9.15 -8.69 -2.49
CA PRO A 1 9.76 -8.01 -3.67
C PRO A 1 8.78 -8.02 -4.85
N PHE A 2 8.67 -6.90 -5.58
CA PHE A 2 7.60 -6.53 -6.54
C PHE A 2 6.36 -5.92 -5.87
N MET A 3 6.51 -4.74 -5.25
CA MET A 3 5.37 -4.01 -4.66
C MET A 3 4.37 -3.56 -5.73
N GLY A 4 4.86 -3.24 -6.94
CA GLY A 4 4.09 -2.70 -8.04
C GLY A 4 3.20 -1.55 -7.56
N SER A 5 1.91 -1.63 -7.89
CA SER A 5 0.95 -0.59 -7.55
C SER A 5 0.53 -0.57 -6.07
N GLY A 6 0.92 -1.52 -5.23
CA GLY A 6 0.60 -1.47 -3.80
C GLY A 6 -0.52 -2.40 -3.31
N THR A 7 -1.12 -3.25 -4.16
CA THR A 7 -2.35 -4.01 -3.85
C THR A 7 -2.23 -4.91 -2.61
N THR A 8 -1.11 -5.65 -2.48
CA THR A 8 -0.87 -6.51 -1.31
C THR A 8 -0.83 -5.72 0.01
N ALA A 9 -0.28 -4.50 -0.01
CA ALA A 9 -0.28 -3.64 1.18
C ALA A 9 -1.69 -3.18 1.55
N LEU A 10 -2.55 -2.89 0.57
CA LEU A 10 -3.95 -2.52 0.83
C LEU A 10 -4.71 -3.69 1.47
N SER A 11 -4.51 -4.91 0.98
CA SER A 11 -5.07 -6.11 1.61
C SER A 11 -4.55 -6.30 3.03
N ALA A 12 -3.25 -6.14 3.27
CA ALA A 12 -2.67 -6.23 4.61
C ALA A 12 -3.31 -5.22 5.58
N ILE A 13 -3.51 -3.97 5.15
CA ILE A 13 -4.21 -2.93 5.93
C ILE A 13 -5.64 -3.36 6.28
N ASN A 14 -6.41 -3.86 5.31
CA ASN A 14 -7.79 -4.32 5.53
C ASN A 14 -7.88 -5.45 6.56
N PHE A 15 -6.91 -6.35 6.55
CA PHE A 15 -6.86 -7.49 7.46
C PHE A 15 -6.03 -7.23 8.72
N LYS A 16 -5.64 -5.97 8.99
CA LYS A 16 -4.83 -5.55 10.14
C LYS A 16 -3.54 -6.37 10.28
N ARG A 17 -2.84 -6.56 9.16
CA ARG A 17 -1.54 -7.26 9.07
C ARG A 17 -0.43 -6.27 8.77
N ASP A 18 0.75 -6.54 9.35
CA ASP A 18 1.98 -5.84 9.00
C ASP A 18 2.44 -6.22 7.59
N TYR A 19 3.13 -5.30 6.92
CA TYR A 19 3.67 -5.51 5.58
C TYR A 19 4.97 -4.73 5.36
N ILE A 20 5.80 -5.23 4.45
CA ILE A 20 6.95 -4.51 3.89
C ILE A 20 6.84 -4.58 2.36
N GLY A 21 6.89 -3.41 1.72
CA GLY A 21 6.86 -3.28 0.26
C GLY A 21 8.23 -2.97 -0.31
N ILE A 22 8.66 -3.70 -1.34
CA ILE A 22 9.93 -3.47 -2.03
C ILE A 22 9.67 -3.50 -3.55
N ASP A 23 10.05 -2.43 -4.23
CA ASP A 23 10.08 -2.36 -5.69
C ASP A 23 11.34 -1.64 -6.16
N ILE A 24 11.80 -1.95 -7.38
CA ILE A 24 12.95 -1.30 -7.99
C ILE A 24 12.55 0.00 -8.69
N SER A 25 11.32 0.09 -9.19
CA SER A 25 10.83 1.31 -9.85
C SER A 25 10.45 2.35 -8.80
N PRO A 26 11.06 3.55 -8.83
CA PRO A 26 10.65 4.66 -7.98
C PRO A 26 9.19 5.06 -8.22
N GLU A 27 8.71 4.96 -9.45
CA GLU A 27 7.34 5.28 -9.85
C GLU A 27 6.34 4.34 -9.18
N TYR A 28 6.62 3.03 -9.13
CA TYR A 28 5.79 2.08 -8.39
C TYR A 28 5.84 2.32 -6.88
N CYS A 29 6.99 2.66 -6.33
CA CYS A 29 7.09 3.01 -4.92
C CYS A 29 6.21 4.22 -4.57
N GLU A 30 6.21 5.26 -5.40
CA GLU A 30 5.40 6.46 -5.17
C GLU A 30 3.91 6.20 -5.39
N MET A 31 3.56 5.44 -6.43
CA MET A 31 2.19 5.00 -6.68
C MET A 31 1.63 4.20 -5.48
N ALA A 32 2.40 3.24 -4.98
CA ALA A 32 2.02 2.44 -3.82
C ALA A 32 1.83 3.32 -2.57
N ARG A 33 2.76 4.24 -2.28
CA ARG A 33 2.65 5.20 -1.16
C ARG A 33 1.37 6.04 -1.23
N LYS A 34 1.07 6.61 -2.39
CA LYS A 34 -0.13 7.43 -2.60
C LYS A 34 -1.41 6.62 -2.34
N ARG A 35 -1.50 5.41 -2.90
CA ARG A 35 -2.66 4.53 -2.73
C ARG A 35 -2.84 4.08 -1.28
N ILE A 36 -1.76 3.71 -0.60
CA ILE A 36 -1.77 3.32 0.82
C ILE A 36 -2.31 4.48 1.69
N LYS A 37 -1.82 5.71 1.47
CA LYS A 37 -2.27 6.89 2.22
C LYS A 37 -3.77 7.17 2.03
N GLN A 38 -4.25 7.10 0.78
CA GLN A 38 -5.67 7.28 0.46
C GLN A 38 -6.54 6.20 1.12
N HIS A 39 -6.10 4.95 1.04
CA HIS A 39 -6.82 3.80 1.60
C HIS A 39 -6.90 3.86 3.14
N GLN A 40 -5.81 4.22 3.82
CA GLN A 40 -5.82 4.39 5.28
C GLN A 40 -6.73 5.54 5.74
N ALA A 41 -6.79 6.64 4.97
CA ALA A 41 -7.73 7.72 5.26
C ALA A 41 -9.18 7.23 5.13
N GLN A 42 -9.48 6.43 4.10
CA GLN A 42 -10.79 5.82 3.92
C GLN A 42 -11.15 4.89 5.07
N VAL A 43 -10.26 3.98 5.48
CA VAL A 43 -10.54 3.01 6.58
C VAL A 43 -10.86 3.71 7.90
N LYS A 44 -10.27 4.87 8.19
CA LYS A 44 -10.52 5.63 9.43
C LYS A 44 -11.89 6.33 9.49
N LEU A 45 -12.59 6.48 8.37
CA LEU A 45 -13.91 7.10 8.32
C LEU A 45 -15.04 6.15 8.75
N TRP A 46 -14.74 4.86 8.95
CA TRP A 46 -15.69 3.81 9.31
C TRP A 46 -15.47 3.31 10.73
#